data_AF-G7MFM0-F1
#
_entry.id   AF-G7MFM0-F1
#
_cell.length_a   1.000
_cell.length_b   1.000
_cell.length_c   1.000
_cell.angle_alpha   90.00
_cell.angle_beta   90.00
_cell.angle_gamma   90.00
#
_symmetry.space_group_name_H-M   'P 1'
#
loop_
_entity.id
_entity.type
_entity.pdbx_description
1 polymer ?
#
loop_
_entity_poly.entity_id
_entity_poly.type
_entity_poly.pdbx_seq_one_letter_code
_entity_poly.pdbx_strand_id
1 'polypeptide(L)'
;TIAEAFCHILFRIISEILMSAGKEQCLFPLPEPQDLFQASQMKFEDFQKDLRKLKKDLKACEVEAGKVYQVSSKEHMQPFKENMEQFIIQGKFQRDVLKHNSGETHKSSFLETTAYFFMKPKLGEKEVSPNAFFSIWHEFSSDFKDFWKKENKLLLQERVKEAEEVCRQKKGKSLYKIKPRHDSGIV
;
A
#
# COMPACT_ATOMS: atom_id res chain seq x y z
N THR A 1 -18.19 -3.26 17.46
CA THR A 1 -17.82 -4.70 17.36
C THR A 1 -17.08 -4.95 16.05
N ILE A 2 -16.38 -6.09 15.89
CA ILE A 2 -15.75 -6.46 14.61
C ILE A 2 -16.78 -6.39 13.46
N ALA A 3 -18.01 -6.83 13.71
CA ALA A 3 -19.11 -6.71 12.74
C ALA A 3 -19.42 -5.26 12.32
N GLU A 4 -19.42 -4.29 13.24
CA GLU A 4 -19.61 -2.87 12.89
C GLU A 4 -18.45 -2.32 12.06
N ALA A 5 -17.21 -2.68 12.41
CA ALA A 5 -16.04 -2.26 11.66
C ALA A 5 -16.06 -2.84 10.24
N PHE A 6 -16.41 -4.13 10.11
CA PHE A 6 -16.69 -4.78 8.83
C PHE A 6 -17.81 -4.09 8.06
N CYS A 7 -18.91 -3.69 8.71
CA CYS A 7 -19.99 -2.93 8.06
C CYS A 7 -19.52 -1.56 7.58
N HIS A 8 -18.69 -0.84 8.33
CA HIS A 8 -18.14 0.44 7.90
C HIS A 8 -17.17 0.29 6.73
N ILE A 9 -16.31 -0.73 6.76
CA ILE A 9 -15.40 -1.07 5.65
C ILE A 9 -16.22 -1.48 4.43
N LEU A 10 -17.21 -2.37 4.59
CA LEU A 10 -18.13 -2.74 3.52
C LEU A 10 -18.85 -1.51 2.97
N PHE A 11 -19.37 -0.62 3.82
CA PHE A 11 -20.09 0.57 3.39
C PHE A 11 -19.19 1.53 2.61
N ARG A 12 -17.94 1.72 3.05
CA ARG A 12 -16.96 2.58 2.38
C ARG A 12 -16.50 1.98 1.05
N ILE A 13 -16.24 0.68 1.03
CA ILE A 13 -15.91 -0.10 -0.18
C ILE A 13 -17.09 -0.09 -1.16
N ILE A 14 -18.31 -0.35 -0.69
CA ILE A 14 -19.53 -0.31 -1.50
C ILE A 14 -19.73 1.10 -2.05
N SER A 15 -19.51 2.15 -1.25
CA SER A 15 -19.62 3.53 -1.70
C SER A 15 -18.58 3.87 -2.77
N GLU A 16 -17.31 3.47 -2.61
CA GLU A 16 -16.26 3.71 -3.62
C GLU A 16 -16.44 2.86 -4.88
N ILE A 17 -16.85 1.60 -4.73
CA ILE A 17 -17.20 0.71 -5.83
C ILE A 17 -18.42 1.27 -6.57
N LEU A 18 -19.49 1.67 -5.90
CA LEU A 18 -20.69 2.25 -6.55
C LEU A 18 -20.36 3.53 -7.32
N MET A 19 -19.44 4.35 -6.83
CA MET A 19 -19.04 5.60 -7.50
C MET A 19 -18.12 5.37 -8.72
N SER A 20 -17.44 4.22 -8.78
CA SER A 20 -16.52 3.83 -9.85
C SER A 20 -17.04 2.65 -10.71
N ALA A 21 -18.20 2.09 -10.36
CA ALA A 21 -18.77 0.89 -10.93
C ALA A 21 -18.91 1.04 -12.45
N GLY A 22 -18.31 0.09 -13.17
CA GLY A 22 -18.35 0.02 -14.61
C GLY A 22 -17.32 0.88 -15.34
N LYS A 23 -16.47 1.69 -14.70
CA LYS A 23 -15.35 2.35 -15.42
C LYS A 23 -14.21 1.35 -15.68
N GLU A 24 -13.54 1.42 -16.83
CA GLU A 24 -12.41 0.53 -17.19
C GLU A 24 -11.22 0.59 -16.20
N GLN A 25 -11.22 1.56 -15.27
CA GLN A 25 -10.18 1.77 -14.24
C GLN A 25 -10.70 1.58 -12.81
N CYS A 26 -11.59 0.60 -12.55
CA CYS A 26 -11.95 0.29 -11.17
C CYS A 26 -10.71 -0.25 -10.43
N LEU A 27 -10.16 0.53 -9.50
CA LEU A 27 -9.00 0.18 -8.68
C LEU A 27 -9.43 -0.61 -7.45
N PHE A 28 -8.54 -1.46 -6.95
CA PHE A 28 -8.83 -2.31 -5.80
C PHE A 28 -9.02 -1.42 -4.57
N PRO A 29 -10.16 -1.49 -3.86
CA PRO A 29 -10.45 -0.55 -2.78
C PRO A 29 -9.80 -0.94 -1.45
N LEU A 30 -9.08 -2.07 -1.41
CA LEU A 30 -8.37 -2.54 -0.23
C LEU A 30 -6.85 -2.51 -0.46
N PRO A 31 -6.05 -2.48 0.62
CA PRO A 31 -4.62 -2.71 0.51
C PRO A 31 -4.33 -4.04 -0.18
N GLU A 32 -3.29 -4.05 -1.01
CA GLU A 32 -2.87 -5.24 -1.73
C GLU A 32 -2.56 -6.39 -0.75
N PRO A 33 -3.05 -7.62 -1.02
CA PRO A 33 -2.81 -8.74 -0.13
C PRO A 33 -1.32 -8.99 0.14
N GLN A 34 -0.46 -8.72 -0.85
CA GLN A 34 0.98 -8.86 -0.71
C GLN A 34 1.57 -7.91 0.32
N ASP A 35 1.12 -6.65 0.34
CA ASP A 35 1.61 -5.64 1.30
C ASP A 35 1.18 -6.01 2.73
N LEU A 36 -0.06 -6.49 2.88
CA LEU A 36 -0.58 -7.00 4.16
C LEU A 36 0.22 -8.22 4.64
N PHE A 37 0.56 -9.13 3.73
CA PHE A 37 1.40 -10.27 4.06
C PHE A 37 2.79 -9.82 4.54
N GLN A 38 3.42 -8.88 3.86
CA GLN A 38 4.72 -8.33 4.28
C GLN A 38 4.63 -7.66 5.65
N ALA A 39 3.61 -6.85 5.88
CA ALA A 39 3.37 -6.20 7.16
C ALA A 39 3.15 -7.24 8.29
N SER A 40 2.53 -8.39 7.99
CA SER A 40 2.33 -9.48 8.95
C SER A 40 3.62 -10.17 9.39
N GLN A 41 4.69 -10.07 8.59
CA GLN A 41 6.00 -10.65 8.91
C GLN A 41 6.89 -9.69 9.71
N MET A 42 6.48 -8.42 9.85
CA MET A 42 7.28 -7.41 10.53
C MET A 42 7.25 -7.60 12.06
N LYS A 43 8.35 -7.23 12.72
CA LYS A 43 8.45 -7.21 14.18
C LYS A 43 9.07 -5.89 14.63
N PHE A 44 8.38 -5.18 15.52
CA PHE A 44 8.88 -3.91 16.05
C PHE A 44 10.22 -4.08 16.80
N GLU A 45 10.43 -5.24 17.39
CA GLU A 45 11.62 -5.61 18.15
C GLU A 45 12.88 -5.67 17.26
N ASP A 46 12.72 -6.10 16.00
CA ASP A 46 13.83 -6.20 15.05
C ASP A 46 14.34 -4.80 14.68
N PHE A 47 13.43 -3.84 14.43
CA PHE A 47 13.81 -2.44 14.20
C PHE A 47 14.55 -1.84 15.41
N GLN A 48 14.10 -2.13 16.63
CA GLN A 48 14.79 -1.66 17.83
C GLN A 48 16.18 -2.29 17.97
N LYS A 49 16.34 -3.56 17.58
CA LYS A 49 17.62 -4.26 17.60
C LYS A 49 18.58 -3.64 16.58
N ASP A 50 18.12 -3.34 15.38
CA ASP A 50 18.92 -2.72 14.33
C ASP A 50 19.33 -1.29 14.69
N LEU A 51 18.42 -0.50 15.28
CA LEU A 51 18.76 0.84 15.81
C LEU A 51 19.83 0.78 16.91
N ARG A 52 19.77 -0.22 17.80
CA ARG A 52 20.80 -0.43 18.84
C ARG A 52 22.14 -0.83 18.21
N LYS A 53 22.12 -1.68 17.18
CA LYS A 53 23.32 -2.09 16.44
C LYS A 53 23.96 -0.89 15.74
N LEU A 54 23.17 -0.12 14.97
CA LEU A 54 23.63 1.08 14.28
C LEU A 54 24.25 2.11 15.24
N LYS A 55 23.67 2.29 16.44
CA LYS A 55 24.25 3.15 17.48
C LYS A 55 25.63 2.65 17.94
N LYS A 56 25.81 1.34 18.12
CA LYS A 56 27.09 0.75 18.53
C LYS A 56 28.13 0.90 17.41
N ASP A 57 27.75 0.62 16.18
CA ASP A 57 28.64 0.70 15.01
C ASP A 57 29.12 2.14 14.79
N LEU A 58 28.22 3.14 14.86
CA LEU A 58 28.60 4.56 14.80
C LEU A 58 29.55 4.96 15.93
N LYS A 59 29.38 4.41 17.14
CA LYS A 59 30.27 4.69 18.25
C LYS A 59 31.65 4.06 18.05
N ALA A 60 31.71 2.86 17.49
CA ALA A 60 32.96 2.21 17.13
C ALA A 60 33.71 3.02 16.04
N CYS A 61 33.01 3.50 15.01
CA CYS A 61 33.59 4.40 14.01
C CYS A 61 34.16 5.67 14.64
N GLU A 62 33.45 6.30 15.57
CA GLU A 62 33.93 7.50 16.29
C GLU A 62 35.20 7.24 17.10
N VAL A 63 35.27 6.09 17.78
CA VAL A 63 36.46 5.69 18.54
C VAL A 63 37.65 5.45 17.60
N GLU A 64 37.44 4.74 16.50
CA GLU A 64 38.51 4.42 15.56
C GLU A 64 39.02 5.66 14.83
N ALA A 65 38.10 6.54 14.39
CA ALA A 65 38.45 7.85 13.85
C ALA A 65 39.26 8.67 14.85
N GLY A 66 38.87 8.64 16.13
CA GLY A 66 39.61 9.26 17.22
C GLY A 66 41.06 8.79 17.31
N LYS A 67 41.34 7.49 17.11
CA LYS A 67 42.72 6.98 17.09
C LYS A 67 43.52 7.54 15.92
N VAL A 68 42.92 7.61 14.73
CA VAL A 68 43.57 8.20 13.54
C VAL A 68 43.93 9.66 13.82
N TYR A 69 43.05 10.43 14.47
CA TYR A 69 43.32 11.83 14.82
C TYR A 69 44.50 11.99 15.79
N GLN A 70 44.75 11.02 16.65
CA GLN A 70 45.86 11.06 17.62
C GLN A 70 47.20 10.65 17.01
N VAL A 71 47.20 9.76 16.02
CA VAL A 71 48.42 9.22 15.40
C VAL A 71 48.88 10.06 14.21
N SER A 72 47.96 10.73 13.51
CA SER A 72 48.28 11.55 12.33
C SER A 72 48.83 12.92 12.71
N SER A 73 49.84 13.41 11.97
CA SER A 73 50.29 14.80 12.06
C SER A 73 49.25 15.75 11.44
N LYS A 74 49.29 17.03 11.83
CA LYS A 74 48.28 18.03 11.40
C LYS A 74 48.26 18.21 9.88
N GLU A 75 49.41 18.09 9.21
CA GLU A 75 49.51 18.26 7.75
C GLU A 75 48.84 17.12 6.97
N HIS A 76 48.74 15.93 7.55
CA HIS A 76 48.22 14.72 6.90
C HIS A 76 46.83 14.29 7.39
N MET A 77 46.21 15.09 8.25
CA MET A 77 44.94 14.75 8.90
C MET A 77 43.74 14.92 7.96
N GLN A 78 43.83 15.84 7.01
CA GLN A 78 42.78 16.08 6.02
C GLN A 78 43.09 15.35 4.72
N PRO A 79 42.06 14.87 4.00
CA PRO A 79 40.62 15.13 4.20
C PRO A 79 39.90 14.13 5.12
N PHE A 80 40.63 13.14 5.66
CA PHE A 80 40.02 12.03 6.40
C PHE A 80 39.15 12.51 7.57
N LYS A 81 39.68 13.45 8.37
CA LYS A 81 38.97 13.93 9.55
C LYS A 81 37.63 14.56 9.20
N GLU A 82 37.61 15.50 8.26
CA GLU A 82 36.39 16.20 7.86
C GLU A 82 35.35 15.22 7.28
N ASN A 83 35.78 14.34 6.37
CA ASN A 83 34.89 13.34 5.78
C ASN A 83 34.29 12.40 6.83
N MET A 84 35.11 11.96 7.79
CA MET A 84 34.67 11.05 8.85
C MET A 84 33.74 11.75 9.85
N GLU A 85 34.02 13.00 10.21
CA GLU A 85 33.13 13.80 11.07
C GLU A 85 31.76 14.00 10.40
N GLN A 86 31.74 14.36 9.11
CA GLN A 86 30.48 14.48 8.35
C GLN A 86 29.72 13.16 8.27
N PHE A 87 30.41 12.05 7.97
CA PHE A 87 29.82 10.72 7.94
C PHE A 87 29.16 10.35 9.29
N ILE A 88 29.84 10.59 10.41
CA ILE A 88 29.32 10.28 11.75
C ILE A 88 28.12 11.18 12.10
N ILE A 89 28.19 12.47 11.78
CA ILE A 89 27.08 13.41 12.02
C ILE A 89 25.85 12.98 11.23
N GLN A 90 26.01 12.71 9.94
CA GLN A 90 24.91 12.30 9.07
C GLN A 90 24.33 10.94 9.50
N GLY A 91 25.18 9.98 9.88
CA GLY A 91 24.73 8.68 10.40
C GLY A 91 23.95 8.80 11.72
N LYS A 92 24.37 9.65 12.65
CA LYS A 92 23.63 9.94 13.88
C LYS A 92 22.27 10.59 13.59
N PHE A 93 22.24 11.56 12.68
CA PHE A 93 21.00 12.23 12.25
C PHE A 93 20.01 11.24 11.62
N GLN A 94 20.47 10.43 10.66
CA GLN A 94 19.62 9.43 10.00
C GLN A 94 19.08 8.39 11.00
N ARG A 95 19.92 7.92 11.94
CA ARG A 95 19.47 7.04 13.02
C ARG A 95 18.34 7.68 13.84
N ASP A 96 18.47 8.96 14.19
CA ASP A 96 17.49 9.64 15.03
C ASP A 96 16.17 9.88 14.28
N VAL A 97 16.23 10.23 13.00
CA VAL A 97 15.06 10.28 12.09
C VAL A 97 14.40 8.90 11.99
N LEU A 98 15.18 7.85 11.75
CA LEU A 98 14.67 6.48 11.70
C LEU A 98 14.02 6.08 13.02
N LYS A 99 14.62 6.42 14.17
CA LYS A 99 14.04 6.11 15.48
C LYS A 99 12.68 6.78 15.68
N HIS A 100 12.59 8.07 15.38
CA HIS A 100 11.35 8.84 15.50
C HIS A 100 10.23 8.30 14.60
N ASN A 101 10.56 8.02 13.34
CA ASN A 101 9.57 7.58 12.36
C ASN A 101 9.18 6.10 12.56
N SER A 102 10.17 5.20 12.70
CA SER A 102 9.95 3.75 12.70
C SER A 102 9.56 3.15 14.06
N GLY A 103 10.05 3.71 15.17
CA GLY A 103 9.97 3.06 16.47
C GLY A 103 8.74 3.44 17.29
N GLU A 104 8.46 4.73 17.40
CA GLU A 104 7.42 5.24 18.30
C GLU A 104 6.14 5.60 17.54
N THR A 105 6.27 6.31 16.41
CA THR A 105 5.11 6.75 15.62
C THR A 105 4.37 5.56 14.99
N HIS A 106 5.06 4.72 14.21
CA HIS A 106 4.41 3.58 13.54
C HIS A 106 3.83 2.56 14.53
N LYS A 107 4.52 2.31 15.65
CA LYS A 107 4.01 1.40 16.69
C LYS A 107 2.75 1.98 17.34
N SER A 108 2.74 3.28 17.66
CA SER A 108 1.57 3.94 18.23
C SER A 108 0.37 3.90 17.27
N SER A 109 0.57 4.27 16.00
CA SER A 109 -0.49 4.24 14.99
C SER A 109 -1.02 2.82 14.76
N PHE A 110 -0.15 1.81 14.79
CA PHE A 110 -0.58 0.42 14.70
C PHE A 110 -1.45 0.02 15.90
N LEU A 111 -1.02 0.33 17.13
CA LEU A 111 -1.80 0.01 18.33
C LEU A 111 -3.14 0.72 18.35
N GLU A 112 -3.20 2.00 17.97
CA GLU A 112 -4.44 2.75 17.80
C GLU A 112 -5.38 2.08 16.78
N THR A 113 -4.83 1.64 15.65
CA THR A 113 -5.58 0.90 14.64
C THR A 113 -6.14 -0.41 15.21
N THR A 114 -5.33 -1.19 15.93
CA THR A 114 -5.81 -2.44 16.55
C THR A 114 -6.89 -2.19 17.61
N ALA A 115 -6.80 -1.08 18.35
CA ALA A 115 -7.80 -0.67 19.33
C ALA A 115 -9.10 -0.22 18.66
N TYR A 116 -9.03 0.52 17.54
CA TYR A 116 -10.18 0.90 16.73
C TYR A 116 -10.96 -0.33 16.24
N PHE A 117 -10.25 -1.39 15.86
CA PHE A 117 -10.84 -2.68 15.48
C PHE A 117 -11.20 -3.59 16.67
N PHE A 118 -11.04 -3.11 17.91
CA PHE A 118 -11.30 -3.87 19.14
C PHE A 118 -10.55 -5.20 19.22
N MET A 119 -9.38 -5.29 18.59
CA MET A 119 -8.56 -6.48 18.62
C MET A 119 -7.85 -6.60 19.97
N LYS A 120 -7.87 -7.80 20.55
CA LYS A 120 -7.20 -8.09 21.81
C LYS A 120 -5.92 -8.90 21.56
N PRO A 121 -4.86 -8.69 22.37
CA PRO A 121 -3.66 -9.51 22.30
C PRO A 121 -4.00 -10.99 22.56
N LYS A 122 -3.22 -11.90 21.96
CA LYS A 122 -3.37 -13.34 22.22
C LYS A 122 -2.88 -13.69 23.63
N LEU A 123 -3.30 -14.85 24.15
CA LEU A 123 -2.88 -15.31 25.47
C LEU A 123 -1.35 -15.41 25.54
N GLY A 124 -0.73 -14.65 26.45
CA GLY A 124 0.72 -14.57 26.61
C GLY A 124 1.39 -13.39 25.90
N GLU A 125 0.66 -12.63 25.07
CA GLU A 125 1.13 -11.39 24.46
C GLU A 125 0.68 -10.17 25.29
N LYS A 126 1.54 -9.15 25.43
CA LYS A 126 1.19 -7.88 26.08
C LYS A 126 0.38 -6.95 25.17
N GLU A 127 0.68 -6.98 23.88
CA GLU A 127 0.14 -6.10 22.85
C GLU A 127 -0.17 -6.94 21.61
N VAL A 128 -1.11 -6.50 20.78
CA VAL A 128 -1.42 -7.17 19.51
C VAL A 128 -0.16 -7.14 18.64
N SER A 129 0.21 -8.27 18.05
CA SER A 129 1.34 -8.32 17.10
C SER A 129 0.91 -7.92 15.69
N PRO A 130 1.80 -7.35 14.85
CA PRO A 130 1.52 -7.11 13.44
C PRO A 130 1.01 -8.36 12.73
N ASN A 131 1.58 -9.53 13.04
CA ASN A 131 1.11 -10.80 12.51
C ASN A 131 -0.36 -11.07 12.85
N ALA A 132 -0.73 -10.98 14.14
CA ALA A 132 -2.09 -11.25 14.58
C ALA A 132 -3.15 -10.37 13.89
N PHE A 133 -2.80 -9.11 13.60
CA PHE A 133 -3.69 -8.19 12.90
C PHE A 133 -3.65 -8.39 11.38
N PHE A 134 -2.48 -8.27 10.76
CA PHE A 134 -2.35 -8.24 9.31
C PHE A 134 -2.59 -9.59 8.63
N SER A 135 -2.40 -10.73 9.31
CA SER A 135 -2.75 -12.04 8.72
C SER A 135 -4.26 -12.16 8.47
N ILE A 136 -5.09 -11.69 9.40
CA ILE A 136 -6.55 -11.69 9.24
C ILE A 136 -6.95 -10.78 8.07
N TRP A 137 -6.34 -9.60 7.99
CA TRP A 137 -6.57 -8.66 6.90
C TRP A 137 -6.07 -9.17 5.55
N HIS A 138 -4.94 -9.87 5.53
CA HIS A 138 -4.40 -10.49 4.33
C HIS A 138 -5.37 -11.55 3.79
N GLU A 139 -5.89 -12.43 4.63
CA GLU A 139 -6.90 -13.43 4.25
C GLU A 139 -8.16 -12.76 3.70
N PHE A 140 -8.71 -11.80 4.44
CA PHE A 140 -9.90 -11.05 4.01
C PHE A 140 -9.70 -10.31 2.68
N SER A 141 -8.58 -9.60 2.53
CA SER A 141 -8.26 -8.86 1.30
C SER A 141 -8.05 -9.80 0.11
N SER A 142 -7.42 -10.96 0.33
CA SER A 142 -7.22 -11.99 -0.71
C SER A 142 -8.55 -12.49 -1.25
N ASP A 143 -9.43 -12.94 -0.35
CA ASP A 143 -10.76 -13.43 -0.73
C ASP A 143 -11.58 -12.34 -1.43
N PHE A 144 -11.59 -11.13 -0.85
CA PHE A 144 -12.32 -9.99 -1.42
C PHE A 144 -11.82 -9.64 -2.82
N LYS A 145 -10.50 -9.71 -3.05
CA LYS A 145 -9.90 -9.42 -4.37
C LYS A 145 -10.36 -10.40 -5.43
N ASP A 146 -10.51 -11.68 -5.09
CA ASP A 146 -10.97 -12.70 -6.03
C ASP A 146 -12.44 -12.49 -6.42
N PHE A 147 -13.30 -12.18 -5.45
CA PHE A 147 -14.69 -11.81 -5.73
C PHE A 147 -14.78 -10.53 -6.55
N TRP A 148 -14.05 -9.49 -6.18
CA TRP A 148 -14.07 -8.21 -6.86
C TRP A 148 -13.62 -8.32 -8.33
N LYS A 149 -12.58 -9.11 -8.63
CA LYS A 149 -12.17 -9.40 -10.01
C LYS A 149 -13.27 -10.11 -10.81
N LYS A 150 -13.93 -11.09 -10.19
CA LYS A 150 -15.02 -11.86 -10.83
C LYS A 150 -16.20 -10.95 -11.15
N GLU A 151 -16.65 -10.15 -10.19
CA GLU A 151 -17.77 -9.22 -10.36
C GLU A 151 -17.45 -8.12 -11.39
N ASN A 152 -16.27 -7.51 -11.34
CA ASN A 152 -15.87 -6.52 -12.35
C ASN A 152 -15.85 -7.10 -13.76
N LYS A 153 -15.40 -8.35 -13.92
CA LYS A 153 -15.41 -9.03 -15.21
C LYS A 153 -16.84 -9.23 -15.73
N LEU A 154 -17.76 -9.63 -14.87
CA LEU A 154 -19.18 -9.81 -15.23
C LEU A 154 -19.81 -8.48 -15.65
N LEU A 155 -19.63 -7.43 -14.85
CA LEU A 155 -20.12 -6.09 -15.16
C LEU A 155 -19.58 -5.57 -16.50
N LEU A 156 -18.29 -5.75 -16.76
CA LEU A 156 -17.70 -5.34 -18.03
C LEU A 156 -18.29 -6.12 -19.21
N GLN A 157 -18.50 -7.43 -19.06
CA GLN A 157 -19.14 -8.26 -20.08
C GLN A 157 -20.58 -7.85 -20.38
N GLU A 158 -21.36 -7.51 -19.36
CA GLU A 158 -22.73 -7.02 -19.52
C GLU A 158 -22.75 -5.70 -20.31
N ARG A 159 -21.89 -4.74 -19.96
CA ARG A 159 -21.79 -3.47 -20.68
C ARG A 159 -21.36 -3.63 -22.14
N VAL A 160 -20.44 -4.55 -22.42
CA VAL A 160 -20.03 -4.87 -23.80
C VAL A 160 -21.23 -5.42 -24.59
N LYS A 161 -21.98 -6.36 -24.01
CA LYS A 161 -23.19 -6.91 -24.65
C LYS A 161 -24.25 -5.84 -24.92
N GLU A 162 -24.49 -4.94 -23.97
CA GLU A 162 -25.40 -3.81 -24.15
C GLU A 162 -24.95 -2.90 -25.30
N ALA A 163 -23.66 -2.55 -25.37
CA ALA A 163 -23.11 -1.72 -26.43
C ALA A 163 -23.19 -2.40 -27.82
N GLU A 164 -22.94 -3.70 -27.89
CA GLU A 164 -23.08 -4.50 -29.11
C GLU A 164 -24.54 -4.53 -29.60
N GLU A 165 -25.50 -4.68 -28.68
CA GLU A 165 -26.92 -4.71 -29.02
C GLU A 165 -27.41 -3.34 -29.54
N VAL A 166 -26.99 -2.25 -28.89
CA VAL A 166 -27.25 -0.89 -29.40
C VAL A 166 -26.67 -0.70 -30.80
N CYS A 167 -25.48 -1.24 -31.07
CA CYS A 167 -24.87 -1.20 -32.41
C CYS A 167 -25.66 -2.02 -33.44
N ARG A 168 -26.10 -3.24 -33.11
CA ARG A 168 -26.95 -4.08 -33.99
C ARG A 168 -28.25 -3.38 -34.35
N GLN A 169 -28.94 -2.79 -33.38
CA GLN A 169 -30.22 -2.11 -33.62
C GLN A 169 -30.05 -0.89 -34.53
N LYS A 170 -28.96 -0.14 -34.41
CA LYS A 170 -28.64 0.97 -35.32
C LYS A 170 -28.37 0.50 -36.75
N LYS A 171 -27.69 -0.64 -36.94
CA LYS A 171 -27.45 -1.23 -38.27
C LYS A 171 -28.72 -1.77 -38.92
N GLY A 172 -29.59 -2.45 -38.17
CA GLY A 172 -30.87 -2.96 -38.68
C GLY A 172 -31.84 -1.87 -39.13
N LYS A 173 -31.88 -0.73 -38.43
CA LYS A 173 -32.75 0.42 -38.78
C LYS A 173 -32.27 1.21 -40.02
N SER A 174 -31.02 1.04 -40.44
CA SER A 174 -30.44 1.73 -41.61
C SER A 174 -30.83 1.10 -42.96
N LEU A 175 -31.22 -0.19 -42.98
CA LEU A 175 -31.55 -0.92 -44.22
C LEU A 175 -32.93 -0.57 -44.82
N TYR A 176 -33.77 0.20 -44.13
CA TYR A 176 -35.14 0.51 -44.56
C TYR A 176 -35.36 2.00 -44.86
N LYS A 177 -34.44 2.64 -45.60
CA LYS A 177 -34.71 3.90 -46.30
C LYS A 177 -34.01 3.96 -47.65
N ILE A 178 -34.43 3.10 -48.59
CA ILE A 178 -34.28 3.37 -50.03
C ILE A 178 -35.69 3.50 -50.59
N LYS A 179 -36.11 4.75 -50.86
CA LYS A 179 -37.36 5.05 -51.56
C LYS A 179 -37.15 4.72 -53.05
N PRO A 180 -37.98 3.90 -53.70
CA PRO A 180 -37.89 3.73 -55.15
C PRO A 180 -38.28 5.05 -55.81
N ARG A 181 -37.38 5.63 -56.63
CA ARG A 181 -37.77 6.72 -57.53
C ARG A 181 -38.59 6.08 -58.65
N HIS A 182 -39.85 6.48 -58.75
CA HIS A 182 -40.74 6.10 -59.83
C HIS A 182 -40.20 6.73 -61.12
N ASP A 183 -39.86 5.90 -62.10
CA ASP A 183 -39.78 6.34 -63.48
C ASP A 183 -41.20 6.71 -63.91
N SER A 184 -41.37 7.93 -64.40
CA SER A 184 -42.53 8.34 -65.17
C SER A 184 -41.98 9.00 -66.42
N GLY A 185 -41.96 8.21 -67.49
CA GLY A 185 -41.74 8.72 -68.83
C GLY A 185 -42.79 9.76 -69.18
N ILE A 186 -42.36 10.78 -69.89
CA ILE A 186 -43.26 11.69 -70.60
C ILE A 186 -42.91 11.54 -72.09
N VAL A 187 -43.96 11.27 -72.85
CA VAL A 187 -44.08 11.23 -74.31
C VAL A 187 -43.77 12.59 -74.92
#